data_AF-Q849H8-F1
#
_entry.id   AF-Q849H8-F1
#
_cell.length_a   1.000
_cell.length_b   1.000
_cell.length_c   1.000
_cell.angle_alpha   90.00
_cell.angle_beta   90.00
_cell.angle_gamma   90.00
#
_symmetry.space_group_name_H-M   'P 1'
#
loop_
_entity.id
_entity.type
_entity.pdbx_description
1 polymer ?
#
loop_
_entity_poly.entity_id
_entity_poly.type
_entity_poly.pdbx_seq_one_letter_code
_entity_poly.pdbx_strand_id
1 'polypeptide(L)'
;MSYSTLAKVALSWGFSKELAPWFPVGVDASIIAFLALDLYLIRKGTPWPLLRMAAHAMTGATIWFNASSQGHIGTDPVQAASHGVMPILFVIGVEAARRLIIQKARLEAGTVTDRIPLHRWILSPVATPRFYRRMRLHNVTSYPEMIRRQQELIGYEQWLKRKHDGDLGKATEDELLPMKMAAHGYTVAQALAMPEQQERAAEARAEEAERRRLDAETRRELARKKAEADRLEAEGQLEAVRARVEGETGQARAHARAQVSAAERAAELEQEALDNAVVAEARAREAEAERKEAKERETRAEADLRAAELERQAAEKRKEVAEADRVAAAEAQAIETHKIAEARKATAEANQRAAETEQAAAEMQRATAEANRKKAEEERRQAIALADAARAQKDAAEAERAAAATRRAAAEIEQRAAEIEDAAN
;
A
#
# COMPACT_ATOMS: atom_id res chain seq x y z
N MET A 1 -75.36 -36.07 20.14
CA MET A 1 -75.50 -36.08 21.62
C MET A 1 -76.88 -35.56 22.00
N SER A 2 -77.42 -35.99 23.15
CA SER A 2 -78.19 -35.05 23.98
C SER A 2 -77.26 -34.57 25.08
N TYR A 3 -76.89 -33.29 25.07
CA TYR A 3 -76.03 -32.69 26.10
C TYR A 3 -76.59 -32.90 27.51
N SER A 4 -77.93 -32.99 27.63
CA SER A 4 -78.63 -33.28 28.88
C SER A 4 -78.20 -34.60 29.54
N THR A 5 -77.69 -35.58 28.80
CA THR A 5 -77.40 -36.91 29.34
C THR A 5 -76.07 -36.96 30.09
N LEU A 6 -75.00 -36.46 29.48
CA LEU A 6 -73.71 -36.30 30.16
C LEU A 6 -73.81 -35.24 31.28
N ALA A 7 -74.66 -34.22 31.13
CA ALA A 7 -74.99 -33.28 32.21
C ALA A 7 -75.70 -33.96 33.40
N LYS A 8 -76.62 -34.91 33.17
CA LYS A 8 -77.23 -35.71 34.25
C LYS A 8 -76.20 -36.56 35.00
N VAL A 9 -75.20 -37.11 34.31
CA VAL A 9 -74.09 -37.83 34.96
C VAL A 9 -73.24 -36.85 35.80
N ALA A 10 -72.90 -35.68 35.28
CA ALA A 10 -72.18 -34.65 36.05
C ALA A 10 -72.95 -34.20 37.31
N LEU A 11 -74.28 -34.03 37.23
CA LEU A 11 -75.13 -33.78 38.40
C LEU A 11 -75.01 -34.90 39.45
N SER A 12 -75.01 -36.17 39.03
CA SER A 12 -74.83 -37.30 39.97
C SER A 12 -73.43 -37.41 40.58
N TRP A 13 -72.44 -36.72 40.00
CA TRP A 13 -71.09 -36.56 40.54
C TRP A 13 -70.90 -35.25 41.33
N GLY A 14 -71.98 -34.53 41.64
CA GLY A 14 -71.96 -33.35 42.51
C GLY A 14 -71.66 -32.01 41.83
N PHE A 15 -71.63 -31.94 40.49
CA PHE A 15 -71.56 -30.65 39.79
C PHE A 15 -72.86 -29.85 39.99
N SER A 16 -72.75 -28.51 40.03
CA SER A 16 -73.93 -27.64 40.16
C SER A 16 -74.83 -27.70 38.93
N LYS A 17 -76.09 -27.31 39.08
CA LYS A 17 -77.07 -27.22 37.97
C LYS A 17 -76.63 -26.27 36.84
N GLU A 18 -75.77 -25.31 37.16
CA GLU A 18 -75.21 -24.33 36.23
C GLU A 18 -73.98 -24.88 35.48
N LEU A 19 -73.15 -25.70 36.15
CA LEU A 19 -71.92 -26.25 35.58
C LEU A 19 -72.12 -27.58 34.83
N ALA A 20 -73.10 -28.38 35.22
CA ALA A 20 -73.36 -29.68 34.61
C ALA A 20 -73.58 -29.64 33.07
N PRO A 21 -74.26 -28.63 32.47
CA PRO A 21 -74.36 -28.50 31.01
C PRO A 21 -73.03 -28.27 30.29
N TRP A 22 -72.01 -27.73 30.99
CA TRP A 22 -70.69 -27.43 30.43
C TRP A 22 -69.70 -28.60 30.53
N PHE A 23 -69.95 -29.57 31.41
CA PHE A 23 -69.09 -30.76 31.57
C PHE A 23 -68.77 -31.49 30.23
N PRO A 24 -69.72 -31.72 29.31
CA PRO A 24 -69.42 -32.39 28.03
C PRO A 24 -68.51 -31.54 27.14
N VAL A 25 -68.71 -30.21 27.13
CA VAL A 25 -67.89 -29.26 26.37
C VAL A 25 -66.46 -29.24 26.91
N GLY A 26 -66.29 -29.31 28.24
CA GLY A 26 -64.97 -29.39 28.88
C GLY A 26 -64.21 -30.69 28.56
N VAL A 27 -64.92 -31.82 28.47
CA VAL A 27 -64.32 -33.11 28.05
C VAL A 27 -63.89 -33.07 26.58
N ASP A 28 -64.78 -32.66 25.67
CA ASP A 28 -64.45 -32.60 24.24
C ASP A 28 -63.34 -31.57 23.93
N ALA A 29 -63.35 -30.41 24.60
CA ALA A 29 -62.26 -29.43 24.50
C ALA A 29 -60.92 -29.99 25.00
N SER A 30 -60.94 -30.81 26.05
CA SER A 30 -59.74 -31.47 26.60
C SER A 30 -59.20 -32.56 25.66
N ILE A 31 -60.09 -33.34 25.03
CA ILE A 31 -59.73 -34.30 23.96
C ILE A 31 -59.07 -33.58 22.79
N ILE A 32 -59.68 -32.48 22.31
CA ILE A 32 -59.12 -31.66 21.21
C ILE A 32 -57.78 -31.05 21.60
N ALA A 33 -57.64 -30.51 22.82
CA ALA A 33 -56.40 -29.90 23.29
C ALA A 33 -55.24 -30.91 23.39
N PHE A 34 -55.48 -32.11 23.92
CA PHE A 34 -54.46 -33.16 23.99
C PHE A 34 -54.04 -33.66 22.61
N LEU A 35 -54.98 -33.80 21.66
CA LEU A 35 -54.66 -34.21 20.29
C LEU A 35 -53.94 -33.10 19.51
N ALA A 36 -54.30 -31.83 19.70
CA ALA A 36 -53.59 -30.69 19.11
C ALA A 36 -52.16 -30.58 19.65
N LEU A 37 -51.96 -30.76 20.96
CA LEU A 37 -50.64 -30.76 21.60
C LEU A 37 -49.79 -31.97 21.15
N ASP A 38 -50.40 -33.16 21.03
CA ASP A 38 -49.75 -34.35 20.48
C ASP A 38 -49.25 -34.12 19.04
N LEU A 39 -50.09 -33.54 18.16
CA LEU A 39 -49.68 -33.17 16.79
C LEU A 39 -48.58 -32.08 16.75
N TYR A 40 -48.64 -31.10 17.67
CA TYR A 40 -47.59 -30.09 17.82
C TYR A 40 -46.25 -30.71 18.25
N LEU A 41 -46.26 -31.61 19.23
CA LEU A 41 -45.06 -32.29 19.72
C LEU A 41 -44.46 -33.23 18.67
N ILE A 42 -45.27 -33.91 17.85
CA ILE A 42 -44.78 -34.62 16.66
C ILE A 42 -44.05 -33.66 15.71
N ARG A 43 -44.63 -32.48 15.42
CA ARG A 43 -44.00 -31.46 14.57
C ARG A 43 -42.69 -30.91 15.15
N LYS A 44 -42.51 -30.96 16.47
CA LYS A 44 -41.27 -30.60 17.17
C LYS A 44 -40.28 -31.77 17.35
N GLY A 45 -40.61 -32.96 16.86
CA GLY A 45 -39.75 -34.15 16.96
C GLY A 45 -39.75 -34.81 18.35
N THR A 46 -40.63 -34.39 19.26
CA THR A 46 -40.70 -34.83 20.66
C THR A 46 -42.04 -35.54 20.98
N PRO A 47 -42.44 -36.58 20.22
CA PRO A 47 -43.76 -37.19 20.35
C PRO A 47 -43.98 -37.79 21.74
N TRP A 48 -45.09 -37.43 22.40
CA TRP A 48 -45.40 -37.87 23.75
C TRP A 48 -46.66 -38.76 23.78
N PRO A 49 -46.53 -40.10 23.74
CA PRO A 49 -47.67 -41.01 23.55
C PRO A 49 -48.77 -40.93 24.62
N LEU A 50 -48.45 -40.42 25.81
CA LEU A 50 -49.38 -40.31 26.93
C LEU A 50 -50.55 -39.36 26.63
N LEU A 51 -50.31 -38.23 25.94
CA LEU A 51 -51.37 -37.30 25.56
C LEU A 51 -52.44 -37.98 24.69
N ARG A 52 -51.99 -38.72 23.67
CA ARG A 52 -52.86 -39.51 22.80
C ARG A 52 -53.55 -40.65 23.56
N MET A 53 -52.88 -41.32 24.50
CA MET A 53 -53.49 -42.36 25.32
C MET A 53 -54.58 -41.78 26.23
N ALA A 54 -54.34 -40.63 26.86
CA ALA A 54 -55.33 -39.91 27.66
C ALA A 54 -56.52 -39.45 26.79
N ALA A 55 -56.26 -38.86 25.61
CA ALA A 55 -57.31 -38.48 24.67
C ALA A 55 -58.18 -39.67 24.26
N HIS A 56 -57.57 -40.79 23.83
CA HIS A 56 -58.32 -42.00 23.44
C HIS A 56 -59.07 -42.62 24.63
N ALA A 57 -58.52 -42.58 25.85
CA ALA A 57 -59.21 -43.04 27.05
C ALA A 57 -60.43 -42.17 27.39
N MET A 58 -60.30 -40.84 27.28
CA MET A 58 -61.43 -39.91 27.43
C MET A 58 -62.48 -40.11 26.34
N THR A 59 -62.10 -40.28 25.07
CA THR A 59 -63.06 -40.60 24.00
C THR A 59 -63.76 -41.94 24.25
N GLY A 60 -63.03 -42.97 24.71
CA GLY A 60 -63.59 -44.27 25.09
C GLY A 60 -64.58 -44.18 26.25
N ALA A 61 -64.25 -43.40 27.28
CA ALA A 61 -65.16 -43.11 28.38
C ALA A 61 -66.41 -42.34 27.92
N THR A 62 -66.26 -41.35 27.03
CA THR A 62 -67.38 -40.62 26.42
C THR A 62 -68.30 -41.55 25.62
N ILE A 63 -67.75 -42.49 24.83
CA ILE A 63 -68.53 -43.51 24.13
C ILE A 63 -69.27 -44.40 25.15
N TRP A 64 -68.56 -44.89 26.18
CA TRP A 64 -69.14 -45.75 27.22
C TRP A 64 -70.29 -45.08 27.97
N PHE A 65 -70.10 -43.86 28.48
CA PHE A 65 -71.14 -43.13 29.22
C PHE A 65 -72.35 -42.80 28.36
N ASN A 66 -72.17 -42.50 27.05
CA ASN A 66 -73.31 -42.35 26.15
C ASN A 66 -74.05 -43.70 25.97
N ALA A 67 -73.33 -44.79 25.70
CA ALA A 67 -73.93 -46.12 25.51
C ALA A 67 -74.66 -46.64 26.77
N SER A 68 -74.13 -46.42 27.97
CA SER A 68 -74.75 -46.87 29.23
C SER A 68 -75.96 -46.05 29.68
N SER A 69 -76.30 -44.97 28.98
CA SER A 69 -77.23 -43.94 29.49
C SER A 69 -78.67 -44.02 28.97
N GLN A 70 -78.96 -44.91 28.01
CA GLN A 70 -80.30 -45.07 27.42
C GLN A 70 -80.89 -46.48 27.55
N GLY A 71 -80.16 -47.43 28.16
CA GLY A 71 -80.65 -48.78 28.45
C GLY A 71 -79.52 -49.75 28.76
N HIS A 72 -79.85 -51.02 28.98
CA HIS A 72 -78.85 -52.07 28.90
C HIS A 72 -78.46 -52.30 27.44
N ILE A 73 -77.16 -52.43 27.16
CA ILE A 73 -76.59 -52.50 25.81
C ILE A 73 -77.19 -53.65 24.95
N GLY A 74 -77.78 -54.67 25.60
CA GLY A 74 -78.45 -55.79 24.92
C GLY A 74 -79.89 -55.55 24.45
N THR A 75 -80.57 -54.45 24.83
CA THR A 75 -82.00 -54.26 24.45
C THR A 75 -82.22 -53.48 23.16
N ASP A 76 -81.33 -52.54 22.80
CA ASP A 76 -81.27 -51.96 21.45
C ASP A 76 -79.81 -51.64 21.07
N PRO A 77 -79.11 -52.59 20.41
CA PRO A 77 -77.73 -52.40 20.00
C PRO A 77 -77.55 -51.29 18.94
N VAL A 78 -78.58 -51.03 18.12
CA VAL A 78 -78.48 -50.10 16.98
C VAL A 78 -78.56 -48.65 17.48
N GLN A 79 -79.49 -48.37 18.41
CA GLN A 79 -79.59 -47.06 19.05
C GLN A 79 -78.29 -46.72 19.80
N ALA A 80 -77.77 -47.64 20.62
CA ALA A 80 -76.52 -47.45 21.35
C ALA A 80 -75.31 -47.25 20.41
N ALA A 81 -75.19 -48.04 19.35
CA ALA A 81 -74.10 -47.92 18.38
C ALA A 81 -74.15 -46.58 17.62
N SER A 82 -75.35 -46.12 17.23
CA SER A 82 -75.54 -44.92 16.39
C SER A 82 -74.90 -43.64 16.97
N HIS A 83 -74.80 -43.53 18.30
CA HIS A 83 -74.20 -42.39 18.99
C HIS A 83 -72.69 -42.54 19.23
N GLY A 84 -72.13 -43.75 19.15
CA GLY A 84 -70.68 -43.99 19.20
C GLY A 84 -69.94 -43.68 17.90
N VAL A 85 -70.63 -43.67 16.76
CA VAL A 85 -70.03 -43.50 15.42
C VAL A 85 -69.24 -42.19 15.28
N MET A 86 -69.78 -41.05 15.72
CA MET A 86 -69.14 -39.74 15.52
C MET A 86 -67.78 -39.62 16.26
N PRO A 87 -67.65 -39.98 17.55
CA PRO A 87 -66.35 -40.08 18.22
C PRO A 87 -65.36 -41.05 17.53
N ILE A 88 -65.83 -42.18 17.00
CA ILE A 88 -64.98 -43.16 16.30
C ILE A 88 -64.43 -42.58 14.99
N LEU A 89 -65.28 -41.93 14.18
CA LEU A 89 -64.86 -41.26 12.94
C LEU A 89 -63.86 -40.13 13.21
N PHE A 90 -64.04 -39.36 14.29
CA PHE A 90 -63.09 -38.34 14.73
C PHE A 90 -61.71 -38.94 15.07
N VAL A 91 -61.66 -40.02 15.85
CA VAL A 91 -60.40 -40.71 16.19
C VAL A 91 -59.70 -41.25 14.93
N ILE A 92 -60.45 -41.84 13.99
CA ILE A 92 -59.90 -42.32 12.71
C ILE A 92 -59.30 -41.15 11.90
N GLY A 93 -60.01 -40.02 11.80
CA GLY A 93 -59.53 -38.83 11.10
C GLY A 93 -58.26 -38.24 11.70
N VAL A 94 -58.19 -38.11 13.04
CA VAL A 94 -56.99 -37.59 13.73
C VAL A 94 -55.81 -38.56 13.63
N GLU A 95 -56.03 -39.87 13.76
CA GLU A 95 -54.96 -40.88 13.57
C GLU A 95 -54.46 -40.92 12.12
N ALA A 96 -55.32 -40.66 11.12
CA ALA A 96 -54.89 -40.49 9.73
C ALA A 96 -54.03 -39.23 9.53
N ALA A 97 -54.47 -38.07 10.05
CA ALA A 97 -53.69 -36.82 10.02
C ALA A 97 -52.34 -36.98 10.74
N ARG A 98 -52.34 -37.66 11.90
CA ARG A 98 -51.15 -38.03 12.68
C ARG A 98 -50.17 -38.86 11.87
N ARG A 99 -50.63 -39.86 11.12
CA ARG A 99 -49.78 -40.69 10.23
C ARG A 99 -49.15 -39.86 9.11
N LEU A 100 -49.92 -38.97 8.47
CA LEU A 100 -49.40 -38.08 7.43
C LEU A 100 -48.34 -37.10 7.98
N ILE A 101 -48.57 -36.52 9.16
CA ILE A 101 -47.62 -35.60 9.80
C ILE A 101 -46.34 -36.33 10.24
N ILE A 102 -46.44 -37.54 10.81
CA ILE A 102 -45.26 -38.38 11.13
C ILE A 102 -44.48 -38.74 9.85
N GLN A 103 -45.16 -39.11 8.77
CA GLN A 103 -44.49 -39.47 7.52
C GLN A 103 -43.80 -38.27 6.89
N LYS A 104 -44.42 -37.09 6.90
CA LYS A 104 -43.80 -35.84 6.44
C LYS A 104 -42.58 -35.47 7.28
N ALA A 105 -42.68 -35.49 8.62
CA ALA A 105 -41.54 -35.20 9.50
C ALA A 105 -40.37 -36.17 9.30
N ARG A 106 -40.63 -37.45 9.00
CA ARG A 106 -39.58 -38.44 8.67
C ARG A 106 -38.90 -38.17 7.32
N LEU A 107 -39.67 -37.73 6.32
CA LEU A 107 -39.13 -37.31 5.01
C LEU A 107 -38.24 -36.07 5.17
N GLU A 108 -38.74 -35.05 5.88
CA GLU A 108 -38.00 -33.81 6.19
C GLU A 108 -36.71 -34.08 6.98
N ALA A 109 -36.73 -35.03 7.91
CA ALA A 109 -35.56 -35.44 8.69
C ALA A 109 -34.64 -36.46 7.98
N GLY A 110 -34.94 -36.87 6.74
CA GLY A 110 -34.16 -37.89 6.00
C GLY A 110 -34.14 -39.29 6.64
N THR A 111 -35.03 -39.57 7.61
CA THR A 111 -35.04 -40.81 8.41
C THR A 111 -35.87 -41.94 7.81
N VAL A 112 -36.52 -41.71 6.65
CA VAL A 112 -37.28 -42.76 5.96
C VAL A 112 -36.35 -43.89 5.54
N THR A 113 -36.59 -45.06 6.12
CA THR A 113 -35.97 -46.32 5.73
C THR A 113 -37.00 -47.16 4.99
N ASP A 114 -36.69 -47.60 3.78
CA ASP A 114 -37.52 -48.52 3.01
C ASP A 114 -37.63 -49.86 3.73
N ARG A 115 -38.81 -50.47 3.66
CA ARG A 115 -39.02 -51.83 4.16
C ARG A 115 -38.75 -52.84 3.05
N ILE A 116 -38.03 -53.92 3.38
CA ILE A 116 -37.94 -55.08 2.52
C ILE A 116 -39.36 -55.65 2.31
N PRO A 117 -39.81 -55.88 1.07
CA PRO A 117 -41.15 -56.40 0.78
C PRO A 117 -41.43 -57.73 1.49
N LEU A 118 -42.63 -57.88 2.07
CA LEU A 118 -43.01 -59.06 2.86
C LEU A 118 -42.87 -60.37 2.08
N HIS A 119 -43.20 -60.37 0.78
CA HIS A 119 -43.04 -61.56 -0.08
C HIS A 119 -41.60 -62.08 -0.12
N ARG A 120 -40.58 -61.22 0.02
CA ARG A 120 -39.16 -61.63 -0.06
C ARG A 120 -38.74 -62.45 1.17
N TRP A 121 -39.37 -62.23 2.32
CA TRP A 121 -39.14 -63.02 3.52
C TRP A 121 -39.67 -64.46 3.37
N ILE A 122 -40.77 -64.63 2.63
CA ILE A 122 -41.38 -65.93 2.33
C ILE A 122 -40.62 -66.64 1.20
N LEU A 123 -40.34 -65.94 0.09
CA LEU A 123 -39.68 -66.48 -1.10
C LEU A 123 -38.17 -66.69 -0.94
N SER A 124 -37.54 -66.05 0.07
CA SER A 124 -36.10 -66.17 0.31
C SER A 124 -35.76 -66.03 1.80
N PRO A 125 -36.17 -67.00 2.64
CA PRO A 125 -36.07 -66.90 4.10
C PRO A 125 -34.62 -66.88 4.62
N VAL A 126 -33.64 -67.40 3.86
CA VAL A 126 -32.22 -67.42 4.25
C VAL A 126 -31.45 -66.20 3.74
N ALA A 127 -31.69 -65.76 2.51
CA ALA A 127 -30.97 -64.61 1.94
C ALA A 127 -31.52 -63.27 2.44
N THR A 128 -32.81 -63.19 2.78
CA THR A 128 -33.43 -61.93 3.23
C THR A 128 -32.91 -61.44 4.59
N PRO A 129 -32.72 -62.27 5.63
CA PRO A 129 -32.05 -61.86 6.86
C PRO A 129 -30.60 -61.40 6.63
N ARG A 130 -29.85 -62.05 5.73
CA ARG A 130 -28.47 -61.66 5.37
C ARG A 130 -28.45 -60.30 4.65
N PHE A 131 -29.37 -60.09 3.72
CA PHE A 131 -29.58 -58.82 3.01
C PHE A 131 -29.99 -57.70 3.98
N TYR A 132 -30.94 -57.96 4.88
CA TYR A 132 -31.36 -57.03 5.93
C TYR A 132 -30.21 -56.64 6.87
N ARG A 133 -29.44 -57.62 7.35
CA ARG A 133 -28.24 -57.37 8.18
C ARG A 133 -27.23 -56.47 7.44
N ARG A 134 -26.95 -56.76 6.16
CA ARG A 134 -26.05 -55.92 5.33
C ARG A 134 -26.61 -54.50 5.15
N MET A 135 -27.91 -54.37 4.86
CA MET A 135 -28.61 -53.08 4.73
C MET A 135 -28.51 -52.24 6.02
N ARG A 136 -28.73 -52.84 7.19
CA ARG A 136 -28.65 -52.15 8.49
C ARG A 136 -27.21 -51.83 8.92
N LEU A 137 -26.25 -52.73 8.73
CA LEU A 137 -24.86 -52.51 9.16
C LEU A 137 -24.13 -51.43 8.37
N HIS A 138 -24.47 -51.23 7.09
CA HIS A 138 -23.88 -50.18 6.26
C HIS A 138 -24.78 -48.93 6.12
N ASN A 139 -25.78 -48.78 7.02
CA ASN A 139 -26.73 -47.65 7.05
C ASN A 139 -27.42 -47.33 5.71
N VAL A 140 -27.62 -48.32 4.84
CA VAL A 140 -28.32 -48.13 3.57
C VAL A 140 -29.82 -48.08 3.86
N THR A 141 -30.40 -46.89 3.80
CA THR A 141 -31.81 -46.66 4.14
C THR A 141 -32.77 -47.15 3.05
N SER A 142 -32.36 -47.16 1.78
CA SER A 142 -33.24 -47.51 0.65
C SER A 142 -33.08 -48.96 0.18
N TYR A 143 -34.23 -49.60 -0.13
CA TYR A 143 -34.29 -50.99 -0.57
C TYR A 143 -33.86 -51.13 -2.05
N PRO A 144 -34.41 -50.36 -3.02
CA PRO A 144 -33.90 -50.33 -4.39
C PRO A 144 -32.39 -50.07 -4.47
N GLU A 145 -31.83 -49.21 -3.62
CA GLU A 145 -30.39 -48.93 -3.58
C GLU A 145 -29.57 -50.17 -3.17
N MET A 146 -29.96 -50.90 -2.12
CA MET A 146 -29.25 -52.14 -1.76
C MET A 146 -29.44 -53.25 -2.80
N ILE A 147 -30.58 -53.28 -3.52
CA ILE A 147 -30.77 -54.18 -4.67
C ILE A 147 -29.80 -53.81 -5.80
N ARG A 148 -29.69 -52.52 -6.14
CA ARG A 148 -28.74 -52.02 -7.15
C ARG A 148 -27.29 -52.39 -6.78
N ARG A 149 -26.85 -52.13 -5.55
CA ARG A 149 -25.50 -52.55 -5.08
C ARG A 149 -25.28 -54.06 -5.16
N GLN A 150 -26.31 -54.88 -4.94
CA GLN A 150 -26.22 -56.33 -5.12
C GLN A 150 -26.11 -56.71 -6.61
N GLN A 151 -26.87 -56.07 -7.49
CA GLN A 151 -26.84 -56.30 -8.94
C GLN A 151 -25.52 -55.83 -9.57
N GLU A 152 -25.03 -54.65 -9.22
CA GLU A 152 -23.72 -54.11 -9.63
C GLU A 152 -22.59 -55.07 -9.27
N LEU A 153 -22.56 -55.57 -8.03
CA LEU A 153 -21.53 -56.48 -7.56
C LEU A 153 -21.56 -57.84 -8.30
N ILE A 154 -22.76 -58.40 -8.52
CA ILE A 154 -22.91 -59.64 -9.28
C ILE A 154 -22.51 -59.42 -10.75
N GLY A 155 -22.94 -58.32 -11.37
CA GLY A 155 -22.55 -57.97 -12.75
C GLY A 155 -21.04 -57.78 -12.90
N TYR A 156 -20.40 -57.15 -11.92
CA TYR A 156 -18.95 -56.98 -11.87
C TYR A 156 -18.20 -58.32 -11.70
N GLU A 157 -18.66 -59.18 -10.79
CA GLU A 157 -18.08 -60.53 -10.60
C GLU A 157 -18.16 -61.37 -11.88
N GLN A 158 -19.30 -61.34 -12.59
CA GLN A 158 -19.48 -62.06 -13.85
C GLN A 158 -18.64 -61.45 -15.00
N TRP A 159 -18.52 -60.12 -15.05
CA TRP A 159 -17.63 -59.43 -15.99
C TRP A 159 -16.17 -59.80 -15.75
N LEU A 160 -15.72 -59.84 -14.48
CA LEU A 160 -14.35 -60.15 -14.10
C LEU A 160 -14.01 -61.63 -14.34
N LYS A 161 -14.94 -62.54 -14.05
CA LYS A 161 -14.84 -63.96 -14.46
C LYS A 161 -14.66 -64.08 -15.97
N ARG A 162 -15.49 -63.40 -16.76
CA ARG A 162 -15.36 -63.41 -18.24
C ARG A 162 -14.05 -62.78 -18.73
N LYS A 163 -13.46 -61.83 -18.00
CA LYS A 163 -12.15 -61.25 -18.33
C LYS A 163 -10.98 -62.23 -18.14
N HIS A 164 -11.09 -63.15 -17.19
CA HIS A 164 -10.01 -64.05 -16.75
C HIS A 164 -10.29 -65.55 -17.00
N ASP A 165 -11.13 -65.87 -17.99
CA ASP A 165 -11.53 -67.24 -18.38
C ASP A 165 -12.16 -68.07 -17.25
N GLY A 166 -12.88 -67.40 -16.35
CA GLY A 166 -13.52 -67.97 -15.16
C GLY A 166 -12.63 -67.97 -13.91
N ASP A 167 -11.31 -67.78 -14.06
CA ASP A 167 -10.34 -67.85 -12.98
C ASP A 167 -10.08 -66.48 -12.33
N LEU A 168 -10.80 -66.19 -11.25
CA LEU A 168 -10.60 -64.98 -10.45
C LEU A 168 -9.22 -64.91 -9.76
N GLY A 169 -8.43 -65.98 -9.74
CA GLY A 169 -7.06 -65.97 -9.21
C GLY A 169 -6.07 -65.19 -10.07
N LYS A 170 -6.41 -64.89 -11.33
CA LYS A 170 -5.60 -64.07 -12.25
C LYS A 170 -5.89 -62.56 -12.16
N ALA A 171 -6.95 -62.16 -11.45
CA ALA A 171 -7.34 -60.77 -11.30
C ALA A 171 -6.38 -60.01 -10.38
N THR A 172 -6.14 -58.73 -10.66
CA THR A 172 -5.26 -57.90 -9.80
C THR A 172 -5.92 -57.61 -8.45
N GLU A 173 -5.12 -57.14 -7.48
CA GLU A 173 -5.64 -56.73 -6.16
C GLU A 173 -6.75 -55.68 -6.29
N ASP A 174 -6.59 -54.71 -7.20
CA ASP A 174 -7.53 -53.64 -7.50
C ASP A 174 -8.79 -54.12 -8.24
N GLU A 175 -8.67 -55.12 -9.12
CA GLU A 175 -9.83 -55.78 -9.74
C GLU A 175 -10.63 -56.60 -8.72
N LEU A 176 -9.97 -57.17 -7.71
CA LEU A 176 -10.64 -57.86 -6.61
C LEU A 176 -11.14 -56.88 -5.53
N LEU A 177 -10.76 -55.60 -5.58
CA LEU A 177 -11.08 -54.60 -4.57
C LEU A 177 -12.60 -54.36 -4.41
N PRO A 178 -13.44 -54.31 -5.46
CA PRO A 178 -14.89 -54.27 -5.31
C PRO A 178 -15.47 -55.45 -4.53
N MET A 179 -14.92 -56.65 -4.70
CA MET A 179 -15.38 -57.85 -3.97
C MET A 179 -14.96 -57.81 -2.50
N LYS A 180 -13.74 -57.31 -2.20
CA LYS A 180 -13.25 -57.07 -0.83
C LYS A 180 -14.08 -55.97 -0.13
N MET A 181 -14.17 -54.78 -0.74
CA MET A 181 -14.80 -53.59 -0.18
C MET A 181 -16.33 -53.71 -0.07
N ALA A 182 -16.97 -54.57 -0.86
CA ALA A 182 -18.38 -54.92 -0.70
C ALA A 182 -18.73 -55.43 0.71
N ALA A 183 -17.81 -56.10 1.41
CA ALA A 183 -18.00 -56.54 2.79
C ALA A 183 -18.07 -55.38 3.81
N HIS A 184 -17.51 -54.23 3.45
CA HIS A 184 -17.47 -53.01 4.27
C HIS A 184 -18.59 -52.00 3.90
N GLY A 185 -19.31 -52.24 2.80
CA GLY A 185 -20.53 -51.50 2.42
C GLY A 185 -20.40 -50.59 1.20
N TYR A 186 -19.18 -50.47 0.65
CA TYR A 186 -18.89 -49.68 -0.55
C TYR A 186 -19.62 -50.23 -1.79
N THR A 187 -19.89 -49.36 -2.76
CA THR A 187 -20.35 -49.74 -4.11
C THR A 187 -19.17 -50.18 -4.98
N VAL A 188 -19.46 -50.82 -6.13
CA VAL A 188 -18.42 -51.20 -7.10
C VAL A 188 -17.67 -49.95 -7.60
N ALA A 189 -18.40 -48.89 -7.95
CA ALA A 189 -17.81 -47.64 -8.42
C ALA A 189 -16.94 -46.95 -7.34
N GLN A 190 -17.35 -46.99 -6.07
CA GLN A 190 -16.54 -46.45 -4.98
C GLN A 190 -15.23 -47.22 -4.80
N ALA A 191 -15.27 -48.55 -4.86
CA ALA A 191 -14.09 -49.39 -4.71
C ALA A 191 -13.13 -49.25 -5.90
N LEU A 192 -13.62 -49.22 -7.14
CA LEU A 192 -12.80 -49.00 -8.33
C LEU A 192 -12.11 -47.62 -8.35
N ALA A 193 -12.70 -46.61 -7.71
CA ALA A 193 -12.10 -45.28 -7.60
C ALA A 193 -11.07 -45.16 -6.45
N MET A 194 -10.93 -46.17 -5.57
CA MET A 194 -10.03 -46.08 -4.41
C MET A 194 -8.53 -46.00 -4.77
N PRO A 195 -7.98 -46.75 -5.74
CA PRO A 195 -6.55 -46.67 -6.07
C PRO A 195 -6.19 -45.28 -6.60
N GLU A 196 -6.91 -44.81 -7.62
CA GLU A 196 -6.74 -43.48 -8.24
C GLU A 196 -6.94 -42.31 -7.24
N GLN A 197 -7.77 -42.50 -6.21
CA GLN A 197 -7.91 -41.52 -5.11
C GLN A 197 -6.73 -41.58 -4.13
N GLN A 198 -6.17 -42.76 -3.85
CA GLN A 198 -4.99 -42.93 -2.99
C GLN A 198 -3.71 -42.43 -3.67
N GLU A 199 -3.57 -42.64 -4.97
CA GLU A 199 -2.49 -42.10 -5.81
C GLU A 199 -2.52 -40.58 -5.81
N ARG A 200 -3.65 -39.95 -6.19
CA ARG A 200 -3.80 -38.48 -6.13
C ARG A 200 -3.61 -37.90 -4.72
N ALA A 201 -4.03 -38.64 -3.69
CA ALA A 201 -3.77 -38.26 -2.31
C ALA A 201 -2.30 -38.49 -1.88
N ALA A 202 -1.52 -39.32 -2.58
CA ALA A 202 -0.08 -39.46 -2.40
C ALA A 202 0.69 -38.36 -3.14
N GLU A 203 0.32 -38.06 -4.38
CA GLU A 203 0.84 -36.94 -5.17
C GLU A 203 0.66 -35.61 -4.43
N ALA A 204 -0.55 -35.30 -3.95
CA ALA A 204 -0.81 -34.08 -3.19
C ALA A 204 0.03 -33.99 -1.88
N ARG A 205 0.30 -35.12 -1.23
CA ARG A 205 1.20 -35.18 -0.05
C ARG A 205 2.68 -35.02 -0.44
N ALA A 206 3.09 -35.50 -1.61
CA ALA A 206 4.44 -35.32 -2.14
C ALA A 206 4.69 -33.86 -2.53
N GLU A 207 3.75 -33.22 -3.24
CA GLU A 207 3.78 -31.78 -3.51
C GLU A 207 3.84 -30.96 -2.22
N GLU A 208 3.02 -31.28 -1.21
CA GLU A 208 3.05 -30.53 0.05
C GLU A 208 4.38 -30.73 0.79
N ALA A 209 4.95 -31.94 0.78
CA ALA A 209 6.26 -32.21 1.34
C ALA A 209 7.39 -31.47 0.60
N GLU A 210 7.32 -31.36 -0.73
CA GLU A 210 8.26 -30.58 -1.53
C GLU A 210 8.14 -29.08 -1.21
N ARG A 211 6.94 -28.51 -1.23
CA ARG A 211 6.70 -27.10 -0.88
C ARG A 211 7.24 -26.78 0.51
N ARG A 212 6.91 -27.62 1.52
CA ARG A 212 7.44 -27.49 2.89
C ARG A 212 8.97 -27.57 2.95
N ARG A 213 9.61 -28.39 2.09
CA ARG A 213 11.08 -28.45 1.96
C ARG A 213 11.63 -27.16 1.35
N LEU A 214 11.09 -26.68 0.22
CA LEU A 214 11.52 -25.46 -0.45
C LEU A 214 11.34 -24.22 0.45
N ASP A 215 10.24 -24.14 1.20
CA ASP A 215 10.02 -23.10 2.22
C ASP A 215 11.06 -23.18 3.35
N ALA A 216 11.45 -24.38 3.77
CA ALA A 216 12.47 -24.57 4.81
C ALA A 216 13.89 -24.25 4.31
N GLU A 217 14.18 -24.57 3.04
CA GLU A 217 15.44 -24.25 2.36
C GLU A 217 15.57 -22.73 2.16
N THR A 218 14.51 -22.07 1.67
CA THR A 218 14.42 -20.60 1.55
C THR A 218 14.59 -19.91 2.90
N ARG A 219 13.93 -20.40 3.97
CA ARG A 219 14.09 -19.86 5.33
C ARG A 219 15.51 -20.05 5.88
N ARG A 220 16.19 -21.15 5.55
CA ARG A 220 17.61 -21.36 5.91
C ARG A 220 18.54 -20.42 5.16
N GLU A 221 18.31 -20.18 3.87
CA GLU A 221 19.10 -19.23 3.09
C GLU A 221 18.93 -17.79 3.58
N LEU A 222 17.69 -17.36 3.84
CA LEU A 222 17.40 -16.05 4.42
C LEU A 222 18.01 -15.88 5.82
N ALA A 223 17.93 -16.90 6.68
CA ALA A 223 18.56 -16.88 7.99
C ALA A 223 20.10 -16.81 7.90
N ARG A 224 20.71 -17.51 6.93
CA ARG A 224 22.15 -17.42 6.65
C ARG A 224 22.54 -16.02 6.17
N LYS A 225 21.85 -15.47 5.16
CA LYS A 225 22.13 -14.13 4.62
C LYS A 225 21.96 -13.05 5.68
N LYS A 226 20.96 -13.18 6.56
CA LYS A 226 20.82 -12.27 7.71
C LYS A 226 22.00 -12.43 8.68
N ALA A 227 22.35 -13.64 9.11
CA ALA A 227 23.47 -13.86 10.03
C ALA A 227 24.85 -13.46 9.43
N GLU A 228 24.94 -13.35 8.11
CA GLU A 228 26.10 -12.83 7.37
C GLU A 228 26.12 -11.29 7.36
N ALA A 229 24.96 -10.64 7.14
CA ALA A 229 24.82 -9.19 7.29
C ALA A 229 25.02 -8.71 8.74
N ASP A 230 24.43 -9.41 9.72
CA ASP A 230 24.57 -9.12 11.16
C ASP A 230 26.06 -9.20 11.59
N ARG A 231 26.88 -10.05 10.94
CA ARG A 231 28.35 -10.11 11.17
C ARG A 231 29.08 -8.94 10.54
N LEU A 232 28.79 -8.62 9.28
CA LEU A 232 29.44 -7.50 8.57
C LEU A 232 29.15 -6.17 9.27
N GLU A 233 27.94 -5.99 9.83
CA GLU A 233 27.64 -4.84 10.68
C GLU A 233 28.46 -4.84 11.97
N ALA A 234 28.54 -5.97 12.69
CA ALA A 234 29.33 -6.09 13.91
C ALA A 234 30.85 -5.88 13.68
N GLU A 235 31.38 -6.34 12.55
CA GLU A 235 32.77 -6.10 12.12
C GLU A 235 32.99 -4.61 11.80
N GLY A 236 32.07 -3.96 11.07
CA GLY A 236 32.11 -2.52 10.81
C GLY A 236 32.01 -1.66 12.08
N GLN A 237 31.17 -2.06 13.04
CA GLN A 237 31.07 -1.41 14.36
C GLN A 237 32.37 -1.59 15.17
N LEU A 238 32.98 -2.77 15.15
CA LEU A 238 34.27 -3.03 15.80
C LEU A 238 35.40 -2.19 15.21
N GLU A 239 35.44 -2.07 13.88
CA GLU A 239 36.45 -1.27 13.17
C GLU A 239 36.28 0.22 13.45
N ALA A 240 35.05 0.73 13.49
CA ALA A 240 34.77 2.11 13.91
C ALA A 240 35.16 2.39 15.37
N VAL A 241 34.94 1.42 16.28
CA VAL A 241 35.38 1.51 17.68
C VAL A 241 36.92 1.51 17.79
N ARG A 242 37.62 0.67 17.02
CA ARG A 242 39.09 0.69 16.94
C ARG A 242 39.61 2.04 16.46
N ALA A 243 39.12 2.54 15.33
CA ALA A 243 39.54 3.81 14.76
C ALA A 243 39.31 4.99 15.73
N ARG A 244 38.19 4.99 16.48
CA ARG A 244 37.95 5.97 17.55
C ARG A 244 38.98 5.85 18.67
N VAL A 245 39.22 4.64 19.20
CA VAL A 245 40.16 4.41 20.31
C VAL A 245 41.60 4.74 19.91
N GLU A 246 42.01 4.47 18.67
CA GLU A 246 43.31 4.91 18.14
C GLU A 246 43.39 6.43 18.00
N GLY A 247 42.32 7.09 17.53
CA GLY A 247 42.21 8.56 17.49
C GLY A 247 42.31 9.21 18.87
N GLU A 248 41.54 8.73 19.84
CA GLU A 248 41.56 9.16 21.24
C GLU A 248 42.95 8.92 21.87
N THR A 249 43.57 7.76 21.62
CA THR A 249 44.93 7.44 22.10
C THR A 249 45.99 8.32 21.44
N GLY A 250 45.83 8.64 20.16
CA GLY A 250 46.69 9.56 19.42
C GLY A 250 46.61 10.99 19.96
N GLN A 251 45.39 11.49 20.18
CA GLN A 251 45.16 12.79 20.82
C GLN A 251 45.71 12.85 22.24
N ALA A 252 45.48 11.83 23.08
CA ALA A 252 46.03 11.77 24.43
C ALA A 252 47.56 11.78 24.45
N ARG A 253 48.22 11.03 23.55
CA ARG A 253 49.68 11.04 23.39
C ARG A 253 50.21 12.39 22.89
N ALA A 254 49.48 13.07 21.99
CA ALA A 254 49.83 14.40 21.53
C ALA A 254 49.68 15.45 22.66
N HIS A 255 48.60 15.40 23.43
CA HIS A 255 48.37 16.27 24.58
C HIS A 255 49.42 16.08 25.68
N ALA A 256 49.78 14.84 26.01
CA ALA A 256 50.82 14.55 27.00
C ALA A 256 52.19 15.12 26.56
N ARG A 257 52.57 14.95 25.29
CA ARG A 257 53.80 15.56 24.73
C ARG A 257 53.75 17.08 24.75
N ALA A 258 52.61 17.67 24.38
CA ALA A 258 52.41 19.12 24.41
C ALA A 258 52.46 19.70 25.83
N GLN A 259 51.99 18.95 26.85
CA GLN A 259 52.11 19.34 28.26
C GLN A 259 53.55 19.27 28.76
N VAL A 260 54.31 18.22 28.42
CA VAL A 260 55.75 18.13 28.75
C VAL A 260 56.51 19.32 28.15
N SER A 261 56.39 19.56 26.84
CA SER A 261 57.06 20.70 26.17
C SER A 261 56.36 22.06 26.33
N ALA A 262 55.39 22.14 27.24
CA ALA A 262 54.91 23.40 27.82
C ALA A 262 55.50 23.60 29.23
N ALA A 263 55.62 22.53 30.03
CA ALA A 263 56.28 22.57 31.34
C ALA A 263 57.79 22.86 31.22
N GLU A 264 58.47 22.27 30.22
CA GLU A 264 59.89 22.54 29.91
C GLU A 264 60.12 24.04 29.65
N ARG A 265 59.31 24.66 28.77
CA ARG A 265 59.40 26.09 28.46
C ARG A 265 58.88 27.01 29.57
N ALA A 266 57.98 26.55 30.44
CA ALA A 266 57.56 27.30 31.61
C ALA A 266 58.71 27.41 32.63
N ALA A 267 59.50 26.35 32.82
CA ALA A 267 60.68 26.37 33.68
C ALA A 267 61.79 27.30 33.14
N GLU A 268 62.05 27.30 31.82
CA GLU A 268 62.98 28.25 31.19
C GLU A 268 62.55 29.70 31.42
N LEU A 269 61.27 30.03 31.19
CA LEU A 269 60.73 31.39 31.37
C LEU A 269 60.69 31.83 32.84
N GLU A 270 60.45 30.93 33.79
CA GLU A 270 60.51 31.23 35.23
C GLU A 270 61.95 31.54 35.66
N GLN A 271 62.94 30.86 35.07
CA GLN A 271 64.35 31.12 35.32
C GLN A 271 64.82 32.45 34.70
N GLU A 272 64.42 32.78 33.47
CA GLU A 272 64.66 34.10 32.87
C GLU A 272 63.97 35.24 33.64
N ALA A 273 62.78 35.00 34.21
CA ALA A 273 62.05 36.00 35.00
C ALA A 273 62.78 36.36 36.31
N LEU A 274 63.42 35.38 36.97
CA LEU A 274 64.19 35.60 38.19
C LEU A 274 65.43 36.49 37.94
N ASP A 275 66.20 36.20 36.88
CA ASP A 275 67.38 37.01 36.52
C ASP A 275 66.99 38.44 36.13
N ASN A 276 65.89 38.61 35.38
CA ASN A 276 65.40 39.94 35.00
C ASN A 276 64.86 40.75 36.19
N ALA A 277 64.27 40.11 37.20
CA ALA A 277 63.75 40.79 38.39
C ALA A 277 64.85 41.52 39.19
N VAL A 278 66.02 40.88 39.33
CA VAL A 278 67.19 41.47 40.03
C VAL A 278 67.70 42.72 39.31
N VAL A 279 67.70 42.72 37.98
CA VAL A 279 68.10 43.89 37.16
C VAL A 279 67.04 45.01 37.20
N ALA A 280 65.76 44.65 37.32
CA ALA A 280 64.66 45.60 37.40
C ALA A 280 64.64 46.39 38.71
N GLU A 281 64.87 45.74 39.87
CA GLU A 281 64.83 46.44 41.17
C GLU A 281 65.91 47.54 41.27
N ALA A 282 67.11 47.28 40.76
CA ALA A 282 68.20 48.25 40.74
C ALA A 282 67.82 49.53 39.96
N ARG A 283 67.25 49.36 38.76
CA ARG A 283 66.84 50.48 37.88
C ARG A 283 65.63 51.25 38.42
N ALA A 284 64.74 50.58 39.16
CA ALA A 284 63.56 51.23 39.75
C ALA A 284 63.93 52.33 40.76
N ARG A 285 64.95 52.08 41.60
CA ARG A 285 65.41 53.05 42.63
C ARG A 285 66.09 54.29 42.02
N GLU A 286 66.80 54.11 40.91
CA GLU A 286 67.45 55.19 40.17
C GLU A 286 66.40 56.09 39.49
N ALA A 287 65.42 55.49 38.81
CA ALA A 287 64.34 56.21 38.13
C ALA A 287 63.37 56.94 39.09
N GLU A 288 63.22 56.51 40.35
CA GLU A 288 62.38 57.23 41.32
C GLU A 288 63.02 58.56 41.77
N ALA A 289 64.35 58.62 41.83
CA ALA A 289 65.07 59.86 42.15
C ALA A 289 64.91 60.91 41.04
N GLU A 290 65.17 60.53 39.79
CA GLU A 290 65.03 61.41 38.62
C GLU A 290 63.59 61.94 38.47
N ARG A 291 62.59 61.10 38.74
CA ARG A 291 61.17 61.48 38.66
C ARG A 291 60.75 62.55 39.66
N LYS A 292 61.45 62.72 40.80
CA LYS A 292 61.19 63.83 41.72
C LYS A 292 61.70 65.16 41.16
N GLU A 293 62.95 65.21 40.69
CA GLU A 293 63.48 66.43 40.05
C GLU A 293 62.71 66.82 38.79
N ALA A 294 62.32 65.83 37.96
CA ALA A 294 61.54 66.08 36.75
C ALA A 294 60.22 66.78 37.06
N LYS A 295 59.51 66.35 38.12
CA LYS A 295 58.18 66.87 38.48
C LYS A 295 58.20 68.29 39.03
N GLU A 296 59.28 68.68 39.70
CA GLU A 296 59.48 70.08 40.14
C GLU A 296 59.79 71.02 38.96
N ARG A 297 60.45 70.53 37.90
CA ARG A 297 60.61 71.27 36.64
C ARG A 297 59.31 71.33 35.84
N GLU A 298 58.58 70.21 35.78
CA GLU A 298 57.32 70.05 35.04
C GLU A 298 56.23 70.99 35.55
N THR A 299 55.99 71.06 36.86
CA THR A 299 55.00 71.98 37.45
C THR A 299 55.30 73.47 37.20
N ARG A 300 56.57 73.83 37.04
CA ARG A 300 56.97 75.19 36.64
C ARG A 300 56.74 75.44 35.16
N ALA A 301 57.08 74.47 34.30
CA ALA A 301 56.82 74.54 32.87
C ALA A 301 55.31 74.56 32.55
N GLU A 302 54.46 73.84 33.29
CA GLU A 302 53.00 73.90 33.16
C GLU A 302 52.44 75.30 33.43
N ALA A 303 53.01 76.05 34.38
CA ALA A 303 52.55 77.41 34.68
C ALA A 303 52.84 78.37 33.52
N ASP A 304 54.05 78.31 32.97
CA ASP A 304 54.46 79.15 31.84
C ASP A 304 53.73 78.74 30.53
N LEU A 305 53.50 77.44 30.32
CA LEU A 305 52.72 76.94 29.17
C LEU A 305 51.26 77.37 29.23
N ARG A 306 50.59 77.29 30.39
CA ARG A 306 49.18 77.71 30.52
C ARG A 306 48.99 79.22 30.27
N ALA A 307 49.99 80.04 30.55
CA ALA A 307 49.97 81.46 30.17
C ALA A 307 50.04 81.65 28.65
N ALA A 308 50.99 80.99 27.97
CA ALA A 308 51.15 81.08 26.53
C ALA A 308 49.99 80.43 25.73
N GLU A 309 49.39 79.38 26.27
CA GLU A 309 48.29 78.66 25.63
C GLU A 309 46.97 79.45 25.68
N LEU A 310 46.68 80.15 26.79
CA LEU A 310 45.53 81.07 26.85
C LEU A 310 45.66 82.22 25.84
N GLU A 311 46.87 82.72 25.61
CA GLU A 311 47.13 83.77 24.61
C GLU A 311 46.98 83.23 23.17
N ARG A 312 47.43 82.00 22.90
CA ARG A 312 47.16 81.30 21.63
C ARG A 312 45.67 81.06 21.38
N GLN A 313 44.94 80.51 22.35
CA GLN A 313 43.51 80.25 22.22
C GLN A 313 42.71 81.55 21.99
N ALA A 314 43.15 82.68 22.55
CA ALA A 314 42.58 84.01 22.28
C ALA A 314 42.87 84.54 20.86
N ALA A 315 43.98 84.10 20.23
CA ALA A 315 44.32 84.44 18.84
C ALA A 315 43.67 83.48 17.83
N GLU A 316 43.59 82.19 18.14
CA GLU A 316 42.98 81.16 17.28
C GLU A 316 41.47 81.35 17.19
N LYS A 317 40.74 81.59 18.30
CA LYS A 317 39.30 81.90 18.24
C LYS A 317 38.96 83.14 17.41
N ARG A 318 39.88 84.10 17.25
CA ARG A 318 39.70 85.26 16.36
C ARG A 318 39.89 84.91 14.88
N LYS A 319 40.68 83.88 14.57
CA LYS A 319 40.80 83.32 13.21
C LYS A 319 39.63 82.38 12.90
N GLU A 320 39.30 81.47 13.80
CA GLU A 320 38.19 80.52 13.64
C GLU A 320 36.87 81.22 13.35
N VAL A 321 36.53 82.30 14.07
CA VAL A 321 35.32 83.10 13.77
C VAL A 321 35.41 83.76 12.39
N ALA A 322 36.56 84.34 12.03
CA ALA A 322 36.74 85.01 10.74
C ALA A 322 36.79 84.06 9.53
N GLU A 323 37.18 82.79 9.73
CA GLU A 323 37.09 81.74 8.70
C GLU A 323 35.70 81.09 8.69
N ALA A 324 35.05 80.87 9.84
CA ALA A 324 33.68 80.37 9.92
C ALA A 324 32.68 81.33 9.25
N ASP A 325 32.77 82.64 9.49
CA ASP A 325 31.92 83.64 8.81
C ASP A 325 32.15 83.64 7.29
N ARG A 326 33.38 83.42 6.83
CA ARG A 326 33.71 83.31 5.40
C ARG A 326 33.19 82.03 4.76
N VAL A 327 33.35 80.89 5.43
CA VAL A 327 32.85 79.59 4.95
C VAL A 327 31.33 79.58 4.95
N ALA A 328 30.67 80.03 6.01
CA ALA A 328 29.21 80.10 6.08
C ALA A 328 28.61 81.02 5.00
N ALA A 329 29.23 82.18 4.72
CA ALA A 329 28.80 83.07 3.65
C ALA A 329 29.00 82.44 2.24
N ALA A 330 30.11 81.75 2.02
CA ALA A 330 30.40 81.06 0.76
C ALA A 330 29.47 79.85 0.55
N GLU A 331 29.26 79.02 1.57
CA GLU A 331 28.36 77.87 1.52
C GLU A 331 26.89 78.27 1.35
N ALA A 332 26.43 79.36 2.00
CA ALA A 332 25.07 79.87 1.80
C ALA A 332 24.82 80.26 0.33
N GLN A 333 25.72 81.04 -0.26
CA GLN A 333 25.62 81.42 -1.69
C GLN A 333 25.80 80.22 -2.63
N ALA A 334 26.69 79.28 -2.29
CA ALA A 334 26.88 78.05 -3.06
C ALA A 334 25.63 77.15 -3.02
N ILE A 335 25.01 76.94 -1.86
CA ILE A 335 23.83 76.08 -1.70
C ILE A 335 22.59 76.69 -2.36
N GLU A 336 22.38 78.01 -2.26
CA GLU A 336 21.29 78.69 -2.97
C GLU A 336 21.50 78.61 -4.50
N THR A 337 22.71 78.91 -4.97
CA THR A 337 23.04 78.80 -6.40
C THR A 337 22.94 77.37 -6.90
N HIS A 338 23.37 76.37 -6.12
CA HIS A 338 23.26 74.95 -6.48
C HIS A 338 21.81 74.49 -6.55
N LYS A 339 20.94 74.87 -5.61
CA LYS A 339 19.51 74.52 -5.64
C LYS A 339 18.77 75.18 -6.80
N ILE A 340 19.07 76.45 -7.12
CA ILE A 340 18.51 77.13 -8.29
C ILE A 340 19.07 76.52 -9.59
N ALA A 341 20.34 76.13 -9.62
CA ALA A 341 20.96 75.44 -10.76
C ALA A 341 20.38 74.04 -10.96
N GLU A 342 20.19 73.23 -9.91
CA GLU A 342 19.59 71.90 -9.99
C GLU A 342 18.12 71.95 -10.37
N ALA A 343 17.33 72.88 -9.81
CA ALA A 343 15.93 73.05 -10.23
C ALA A 343 15.83 73.44 -11.72
N ARG A 344 16.72 74.34 -12.19
CA ARG A 344 16.82 74.70 -13.61
C ARG A 344 17.35 73.55 -14.45
N LYS A 345 18.30 72.76 -13.96
CA LYS A 345 18.89 71.61 -14.66
C LYS A 345 17.90 70.46 -14.78
N ALA A 346 17.15 70.13 -13.74
CA ALA A 346 16.07 69.14 -13.79
C ALA A 346 14.96 69.58 -14.76
N THR A 347 14.61 70.88 -14.78
CA THR A 347 13.65 71.43 -15.74
C THR A 347 14.20 71.41 -17.18
N ALA A 348 15.49 71.74 -17.36
CA ALA A 348 16.16 71.69 -18.65
C ALA A 348 16.33 70.25 -19.16
N GLU A 349 16.67 69.29 -18.30
CA GLU A 349 16.77 67.86 -18.62
C GLU A 349 15.39 67.26 -18.93
N ALA A 350 14.32 67.70 -18.26
CA ALA A 350 12.95 67.30 -18.61
C ALA A 350 12.54 67.83 -20.00
N ASN A 351 12.83 69.12 -20.27
CA ASN A 351 12.56 69.73 -21.58
C ASN A 351 13.47 69.17 -22.69
N GLN A 352 14.72 68.83 -22.38
CA GLN A 352 15.63 68.13 -23.31
C GLN A 352 15.10 66.75 -23.63
N ARG A 353 14.73 65.92 -22.64
CA ARG A 353 14.18 64.58 -22.92
C ARG A 353 12.88 64.65 -23.74
N ALA A 354 12.04 65.66 -23.52
CA ALA A 354 10.86 65.92 -24.34
C ALA A 354 11.26 66.29 -25.79
N ALA A 355 12.16 67.26 -25.97
CA ALA A 355 12.65 67.67 -27.29
C ALA A 355 13.43 66.56 -28.01
N GLU A 356 14.16 65.71 -27.27
CA GLU A 356 14.86 64.52 -27.77
C GLU A 356 13.87 63.45 -28.23
N THR A 357 12.72 63.28 -27.56
CA THR A 357 11.64 62.41 -28.09
C THR A 357 10.96 62.96 -29.34
N GLU A 358 10.76 64.29 -29.45
CA GLU A 358 10.26 64.90 -30.69
C GLU A 358 11.29 64.83 -31.82
N GLN A 359 12.57 65.08 -31.52
CA GLN A 359 13.67 64.96 -32.50
C GLN A 359 13.86 63.52 -32.95
N ALA A 360 13.84 62.54 -32.05
CA ALA A 360 13.92 61.12 -32.42
C ALA A 360 12.73 60.69 -33.31
N ALA A 361 11.52 61.20 -33.06
CA ALA A 361 10.37 60.96 -33.94
C ALA A 361 10.56 61.60 -35.34
N ALA A 362 11.07 62.82 -35.40
CA ALA A 362 11.37 63.52 -36.66
C ALA A 362 12.55 62.89 -37.43
N GLU A 363 13.59 62.44 -36.73
CA GLU A 363 14.72 61.72 -37.30
C GLU A 363 14.33 60.33 -37.82
N MET A 364 13.44 59.61 -37.14
CA MET A 364 12.92 58.32 -37.61
C MET A 364 12.17 58.48 -38.95
N GLN A 365 11.39 59.56 -39.12
CA GLN A 365 10.77 59.89 -40.41
C GLN A 365 11.81 60.29 -41.47
N ARG A 366 12.82 61.10 -41.11
CA ARG A 366 13.91 61.50 -42.04
C ARG A 366 14.76 60.30 -42.48
N ALA A 367 15.13 59.40 -41.57
CA ALA A 367 15.88 58.18 -41.86
C ALA A 367 15.10 57.25 -42.80
N THR A 368 13.79 57.12 -42.59
CA THR A 368 12.90 56.36 -43.50
C THR A 368 12.89 56.97 -44.91
N ALA A 369 12.86 58.30 -45.04
CA ALA A 369 12.96 58.97 -46.33
C ALA A 369 14.36 58.82 -46.98
N GLU A 370 15.43 58.92 -46.19
CA GLU A 370 16.80 58.88 -46.71
C GLU A 370 17.25 57.46 -47.12
N ALA A 371 16.77 56.42 -46.43
CA ALA A 371 17.00 55.03 -46.81
C ALA A 371 16.46 54.73 -48.22
N ASN A 372 15.28 55.25 -48.54
CA ASN A 372 14.69 55.14 -49.88
C ASN A 372 15.51 55.87 -50.96
N ARG A 373 16.16 57.00 -50.63
CA ARG A 373 17.08 57.69 -51.55
C ARG A 373 18.36 56.90 -51.78
N LYS A 374 19.04 56.48 -50.71
CA LYS A 374 20.36 55.83 -50.76
C LYS A 374 20.33 54.56 -51.62
N LYS A 375 19.26 53.76 -51.53
CA LYS A 375 19.05 52.58 -52.37
C LYS A 375 19.11 52.88 -53.87
N ALA A 376 18.49 53.97 -54.32
CA ALA A 376 18.44 54.36 -55.74
C ALA A 376 19.78 54.95 -56.26
N GLU A 377 20.67 55.41 -55.37
CA GLU A 377 22.01 55.90 -55.73
C GLU A 377 23.04 54.76 -55.79
N GLU A 378 22.87 53.72 -54.97
CA GLU A 378 23.76 52.56 -54.91
C GLU A 378 23.64 51.67 -56.15
N GLU A 379 22.41 51.42 -56.62
CA GLU A 379 22.11 50.75 -57.89
C GLU A 379 22.75 51.47 -59.11
N ARG A 380 22.89 52.80 -59.05
CA ARG A 380 23.60 53.59 -60.09
C ARG A 380 25.12 53.49 -60.00
N ARG A 381 25.71 53.46 -58.80
CA ARG A 381 27.18 53.43 -58.62
C ARG A 381 27.80 52.12 -59.12
N GLN A 382 27.15 50.98 -58.89
CA GLN A 382 27.67 49.67 -59.30
C GLN A 382 27.84 49.55 -60.83
N ALA A 383 26.95 50.18 -61.61
CA ALA A 383 26.98 50.12 -63.07
C ALA A 383 28.19 50.81 -63.72
N ILE A 384 28.81 51.81 -63.07
CA ILE A 384 29.87 52.64 -63.67
C ILE A 384 31.27 52.17 -63.25
N ALA A 385 31.46 51.73 -62.01
CA ALA A 385 32.77 51.29 -61.51
C ALA A 385 33.38 50.11 -62.31
N LEU A 386 32.53 49.30 -62.94
CA LEU A 386 32.94 48.21 -63.84
C LEU A 386 33.56 48.70 -65.17
N ALA A 387 33.29 49.93 -65.61
CA ALA A 387 33.77 50.47 -66.88
C ALA A 387 35.20 51.03 -66.79
N ASP A 388 35.54 51.72 -65.69
CA ASP A 388 36.85 52.37 -65.53
C ASP A 388 37.99 51.35 -65.29
N ALA A 389 37.72 50.31 -64.49
CA ALA A 389 38.70 49.26 -64.16
C ALA A 389 39.24 48.54 -65.41
N ALA A 390 38.42 48.37 -66.44
CA ALA A 390 38.80 47.71 -67.70
C ALA A 390 39.73 48.55 -68.58
N ARG A 391 39.76 49.88 -68.41
CA ARG A 391 40.55 50.79 -69.25
C ARG A 391 42.00 50.89 -68.78
N ALA A 392 42.19 51.05 -67.46
CA ALA A 392 43.52 51.25 -66.86
C ALA A 392 44.51 50.09 -67.07
N GLN A 393 44.04 48.85 -67.29
CA GLN A 393 44.93 47.72 -67.62
C GLN A 393 45.56 47.83 -69.01
N LYS A 394 44.93 48.55 -69.95
CA LYS A 394 45.41 48.63 -71.34
C LYS A 394 46.63 49.55 -71.46
N ASP A 395 46.59 50.69 -70.76
CA ASP A 395 47.63 51.72 -70.79
C ASP A 395 48.98 51.19 -70.24
N ALA A 396 48.94 50.26 -69.28
CA ALA A 396 50.12 49.62 -68.70
C ALA A 396 50.90 48.75 -69.70
N ALA A 397 50.21 48.07 -70.62
CA ALA A 397 50.82 47.06 -71.51
C ALA A 397 51.60 47.67 -72.70
N GLU A 398 51.26 48.90 -73.11
CA GLU A 398 51.96 49.58 -74.22
C GLU A 398 53.26 50.25 -73.76
N ALA A 399 53.35 50.65 -72.49
CA ALA A 399 54.56 51.21 -71.88
C ALA A 399 55.74 50.20 -71.86
N GLU A 400 55.49 48.92 -71.55
CA GLU A 400 56.54 47.89 -71.59
C GLU A 400 57.14 47.69 -73.00
N ARG A 401 56.30 47.78 -74.04
CA ARG A 401 56.75 47.59 -75.44
C ARG A 401 57.74 48.66 -75.86
N ALA A 402 57.54 49.91 -75.41
CA ALA A 402 58.48 51.00 -75.66
C ALA A 402 59.88 50.70 -75.07
N ALA A 403 59.95 50.12 -73.87
CA ALA A 403 61.20 49.78 -73.20
C ALA A 403 61.93 48.54 -73.76
N ALA A 404 61.25 47.72 -74.56
CA ALA A 404 61.84 46.57 -75.25
C ALA A 404 62.53 46.98 -76.58
N ALA A 405 61.91 47.88 -77.35
CA ALA A 405 62.46 48.34 -78.63
C ALA A 405 63.80 49.06 -78.49
N THR A 406 63.98 49.88 -77.45
CA THR A 406 65.24 50.59 -77.15
C THR A 406 66.43 49.64 -76.92
N ARG A 407 66.18 48.38 -76.50
CA ARG A 407 67.25 47.38 -76.34
C ARG A 407 67.70 46.80 -77.67
N ARG A 408 66.80 46.64 -78.65
CA ARG A 408 67.17 46.21 -80.01
C ARG A 408 68.05 47.24 -80.72
N ALA A 409 67.79 48.52 -80.49
CA ALA A 409 68.61 49.62 -81.01
C ALA A 409 70.08 49.59 -80.53
N ALA A 410 70.43 48.83 -79.47
CA ALA A 410 71.80 48.61 -79.06
C ALA A 410 72.48 47.44 -79.80
N ALA A 411 71.74 46.38 -80.16
CA ALA A 411 72.30 45.13 -80.68
C ALA A 411 72.72 45.22 -82.16
N GLU A 412 71.93 45.86 -83.02
CA GLU A 412 72.30 46.02 -84.45
C GLU A 412 73.48 47.01 -84.64
N ILE A 413 73.79 47.82 -83.62
CA ILE A 413 75.02 48.64 -83.58
C ILE A 413 76.27 47.78 -83.36
N GLU A 414 76.15 46.64 -82.66
CA GLU A 414 77.23 45.64 -82.55
C GLU A 414 77.35 44.82 -83.86
N GLN A 415 76.23 44.44 -84.49
CA GLN A 415 76.27 43.71 -85.77
C GLN A 415 76.91 44.56 -86.90
N ARG A 416 76.83 45.89 -86.78
CA ARG A 416 77.54 46.86 -87.63
C ARG A 416 79.07 46.69 -87.64
N ALA A 417 79.65 45.99 -86.67
CA ALA A 417 81.10 45.75 -86.59
C ALA A 417 81.55 44.48 -87.36
N ALA A 418 80.69 43.47 -87.51
CA ALA A 418 81.10 42.14 -87.98
C ALA A 418 81.20 42.02 -89.52
N GLU A 419 80.20 42.52 -90.27
CA GLU A 419 80.21 42.39 -91.75
C GLU A 419 81.20 43.34 -92.45
N ILE A 420 81.86 44.22 -91.68
CA ILE A 420 83.03 45.00 -92.14
C ILE A 420 84.31 44.13 -92.17
N GLU A 421 84.30 42.97 -91.50
CA GLU A 421 85.51 42.19 -91.16
C GLU A 421 85.74 40.97 -92.08
N ASP A 422 84.70 40.40 -92.72
CA ASP A 422 84.72 38.99 -93.16
C ASP A 422 85.15 38.71 -94.64
N ALA A 423 84.99 39.66 -95.58
CA ALA A 423 85.40 39.44 -96.99
C ALA A 423 85.66 40.76 -97.77
N ALA A 424 86.90 41.25 -97.95
CA ALA A 424 88.21 40.82 -97.47
C ALA A 424 88.85 39.53 -98.05
N ASN A 425 88.20 38.82 -98.98
CA ASN A 425 88.75 37.68 -99.73
C ASN A 425 88.32 37.74 -101.22
#